data_AF-A0A7W1USU1-F1
#
_entry.id   AF-A0A7W1USU1-F1
#
_cell.length_a   1.000
_cell.length_b   1.000
_cell.length_c   1.000
_cell.angle_alpha   90.00
_cell.angle_beta   90.00
_cell.angle_gamma   90.00
#
_symmetry.space_group_name_H-M   'P 1'
#
loop_
_entity.id
_entity.type
_entity.pdbx_description
1 polymer ?
#
loop_
_entity_poly.entity_id
_entity_poly.type
_entity_poly.pdbx_seq_one_letter_code
_entity_poly.pdbx_strand_id
1 'polypeptide(L)'
;MTHRPFLLAGTTAATALVSVTAVALPQTQVSAFAPANGAVFINEIHYDNSGTDTGEAIEIAGPAGLDLAGWSLVLYNGTGGTSYGTINLSGVLTDQAGGIGTASVTAVGLQNGSPDGVALVNAAAGVEQFLSYEGGFTATNGPAVGIASTDIGVMENGSGPVGGSLGLIGDGVRYDEFAWAAMMASFGEVNTGQTFNGEGGSPDPLNCPAPPAVV
;
A
#
# COMPACT_ATOMS: atom_id res chain seq x y z
N MET A 1 -25.94 64.17 61.66
CA MET A 1 -25.91 62.70 61.54
C MET A 1 -27.07 62.25 60.68
N THR A 2 -26.82 62.05 59.39
CA THR A 2 -27.67 61.22 58.53
C THR A 2 -26.82 60.75 57.34
N HIS A 3 -26.27 59.55 57.43
CA HIS A 3 -25.68 58.85 56.30
C HIS A 3 -26.81 58.40 55.37
N ARG A 4 -26.72 58.70 54.07
CA ARG A 4 -27.49 57.99 53.04
C ARG A 4 -26.54 57.51 51.94
N PRO A 5 -26.66 56.24 51.51
CA PRO A 5 -25.65 55.54 50.75
C PRO A 5 -25.73 55.82 49.24
N PHE A 6 -24.55 55.77 48.61
CA PHE A 6 -24.33 55.77 47.18
C PHE A 6 -24.66 54.36 46.64
N LEU A 7 -25.65 54.24 45.75
CA LEU A 7 -26.01 52.98 45.10
C LEU A 7 -25.53 53.02 43.65
N LEU A 8 -24.53 52.19 43.36
CA LEU A 8 -23.97 51.93 42.04
C LEU A 8 -24.85 50.85 41.36
N ALA A 9 -25.63 51.23 40.34
CA ALA A 9 -26.35 50.27 39.51
C ALA A 9 -25.55 50.00 38.24
N GLY A 10 -24.99 48.78 38.15
CA GLY A 10 -24.27 48.29 36.98
C GLY A 10 -25.21 48.01 35.82
N THR A 11 -24.82 48.43 34.62
CA THR A 11 -25.49 48.09 33.36
C THR A 11 -24.98 46.74 32.87
N THR A 12 -25.86 45.74 32.80
CA THR A 12 -25.57 44.43 32.23
C THR A 12 -25.66 44.51 30.71
N ALA A 13 -24.58 44.21 30.00
CA ALA A 13 -24.59 44.05 28.55
C ALA A 13 -25.20 42.69 28.20
N ALA A 14 -26.35 42.69 27.50
CA ALA A 14 -26.96 41.48 26.97
C ALA A 14 -26.29 41.10 25.65
N THR A 15 -25.64 39.95 25.60
CA THR A 15 -25.08 39.37 24.37
C THR A 15 -26.20 38.66 23.60
N ALA A 16 -26.56 39.16 22.42
CA ALA A 16 -27.49 38.48 21.53
C ALA A 16 -26.77 37.34 20.78
N LEU A 17 -27.20 36.10 20.99
CA LEU A 17 -26.77 34.96 20.19
C LEU A 17 -27.54 34.98 18.86
N VAL A 18 -26.83 35.21 17.75
CA VAL A 18 -27.37 35.00 16.40
C VAL A 18 -27.16 33.53 16.03
N SER A 19 -28.25 32.77 15.96
CA SER A 19 -28.21 31.39 15.47
C SER A 19 -28.08 31.40 13.95
N VAL A 20 -26.88 31.15 13.43
CA VAL A 20 -26.66 30.93 12.00
C VAL A 20 -26.99 29.48 11.68
N THR A 21 -28.13 29.22 11.03
CA THR A 21 -28.40 27.91 10.42
C THR A 21 -27.53 27.76 9.19
N ALA A 22 -26.51 26.90 9.29
CA ALA A 22 -25.70 26.50 8.14
C ALA A 22 -26.57 25.71 7.14
N VAL A 23 -26.70 26.22 5.91
CA VAL A 23 -27.31 25.47 4.81
C VAL A 23 -26.22 24.62 4.19
N ALA A 24 -26.28 23.30 4.40
CA ALA A 24 -25.40 22.36 3.73
C ALA A 24 -25.78 22.25 2.24
N LEU A 25 -24.87 22.65 1.35
CA LEU A 25 -25.00 22.38 -0.08
C LEU A 25 -24.74 20.89 -0.32
N PRO A 26 -25.44 20.25 -1.27
CA PRO A 26 -25.11 18.88 -1.66
C PRO A 26 -23.71 18.89 -2.28
N GLN A 27 -22.72 18.44 -1.54
CA GLN A 27 -21.40 18.18 -2.10
C GLN A 27 -21.52 16.89 -2.89
N THR A 28 -21.44 16.98 -4.21
CA THR A 28 -21.12 15.82 -5.05
C THR A 28 -19.73 15.36 -4.62
N GLN A 29 -19.69 14.35 -3.76
CA GLN A 29 -18.47 13.67 -3.41
C GLN A 29 -17.93 13.06 -4.70
N VAL A 30 -16.92 13.70 -5.28
CA VAL A 30 -16.07 13.02 -6.25
C VAL A 30 -15.40 11.92 -5.43
N SER A 31 -15.82 10.67 -5.64
CA SER A 31 -15.12 9.51 -5.08
C SER A 31 -13.68 9.59 -5.58
N ALA A 32 -12.81 10.12 -4.73
CA ALA A 32 -11.41 9.76 -4.80
C ALA A 32 -11.39 8.23 -4.67
N PHE A 33 -10.85 7.54 -5.66
CA PHE A 33 -10.43 6.17 -5.49
C PHE A 33 -9.35 6.17 -4.40
N ALA A 34 -9.76 6.05 -3.15
CA ALA A 34 -8.90 5.51 -2.13
C ALA A 34 -8.75 4.03 -2.48
N PRO A 35 -7.53 3.52 -2.71
CA PRO A 35 -7.33 2.08 -2.91
C PRO A 35 -7.93 1.37 -1.70
N ALA A 36 -8.55 0.20 -1.93
CA ALA A 36 -9.05 -0.63 -0.86
C ALA A 36 -7.88 -1.09 0.00
N ASN A 37 -7.55 -0.30 1.01
CA ASN A 37 -6.70 -0.59 2.17
C ASN A 37 -5.66 -1.72 1.93
N GLY A 38 -4.52 -1.39 1.31
CA GLY A 38 -3.18 -1.97 1.55
C GLY A 38 -3.00 -3.47 1.75
N ALA A 39 -3.98 -4.32 1.44
CA ALA A 39 -4.01 -5.69 1.93
C ALA A 39 -3.26 -6.63 1.00
N VAL A 40 -3.32 -6.42 -0.32
CA VAL A 40 -2.65 -7.28 -1.31
C VAL A 40 -1.68 -6.44 -2.11
N PHE A 41 -0.42 -6.84 -2.16
CA PHE A 41 0.63 -6.07 -2.80
C PHE A 41 1.72 -6.99 -3.35
N ILE A 42 2.48 -6.48 -4.32
CA ILE A 42 3.68 -7.10 -4.85
C ILE A 42 4.77 -7.01 -3.79
N ASN A 43 5.29 -8.15 -3.38
CA ASN A 43 6.20 -8.33 -2.24
C ASN A 43 7.66 -8.51 -2.65
N GLU A 44 7.88 -9.18 -3.78
CA GLU A 44 9.21 -9.53 -4.28
C GLU A 44 9.18 -9.60 -5.81
N ILE A 45 10.23 -9.13 -6.49
CA ILE A 45 10.40 -9.17 -7.94
C ILE A 45 11.85 -9.56 -8.24
N HIS A 46 12.03 -10.52 -9.15
CA HIS A 46 13.30 -10.79 -9.80
C HIS A 46 13.11 -10.70 -11.31
N TYR A 47 13.82 -9.78 -11.96
CA TYR A 47 13.72 -9.49 -13.39
C TYR A 47 15.06 -9.49 -14.13
N ASP A 48 16.20 -9.33 -13.45
CA ASP A 48 17.50 -9.23 -14.11
C ASP A 48 18.63 -9.84 -13.27
N ASN A 49 19.42 -10.73 -13.86
CA ASN A 49 20.66 -11.22 -13.26
C ASN A 49 21.78 -11.45 -14.26
N SER A 50 22.97 -11.73 -13.74
CA SER A 50 24.10 -12.05 -14.61
C SER A 50 23.79 -13.28 -15.49
N GLY A 51 23.68 -13.05 -16.80
CA GLY A 51 23.51 -14.12 -17.77
C GLY A 51 22.21 -13.99 -18.56
N THR A 52 21.29 -14.92 -18.33
CA THR A 52 20.04 -15.07 -19.11
C THR A 52 18.80 -14.94 -18.23
N ASP A 53 18.88 -14.15 -17.17
CA ASP A 53 17.77 -13.88 -16.24
C ASP A 53 17.16 -15.17 -15.68
N THR A 54 18.02 -16.00 -15.08
CA THR A 54 17.56 -17.28 -14.54
C THR A 54 16.78 -17.08 -13.25
N GLY A 55 15.53 -17.52 -13.21
CA GLY A 55 14.72 -17.54 -11.99
C GLY A 55 13.78 -16.34 -11.85
N GLU A 56 13.44 -15.67 -12.94
CA GLU A 56 12.45 -14.59 -12.94
C GLU A 56 11.14 -15.01 -12.27
N ALA A 57 10.72 -14.22 -11.29
CA ALA A 57 9.51 -14.46 -10.53
C ALA A 57 8.98 -13.17 -9.91
N ILE A 58 7.70 -13.20 -9.59
CA ILE A 58 7.01 -12.14 -8.86
C ILE A 58 6.27 -12.79 -7.70
N GLU A 59 6.34 -12.18 -6.53
CA GLU A 59 5.61 -12.59 -5.35
C GLU A 59 4.58 -11.56 -4.95
N ILE A 60 3.42 -12.05 -4.52
CA ILE A 60 2.34 -11.24 -3.95
C ILE A 60 2.19 -11.62 -2.48
N ALA A 61 2.04 -10.64 -1.60
CA ALA A 61 1.64 -10.83 -0.22
C ALA A 61 0.20 -10.33 -0.01
N GLY A 62 -0.53 -10.98 0.89
CA GLY A 62 -1.82 -10.49 1.36
C GLY A 62 -2.47 -11.34 2.44
N PRO A 63 -3.74 -11.08 2.80
CA PRO A 63 -4.37 -11.72 3.95
C PRO A 63 -4.47 -13.24 3.74
N ALA A 64 -4.12 -13.99 4.78
CA ALA A 64 -4.32 -15.43 4.81
C ALA A 64 -5.80 -15.77 4.55
N GLY A 65 -6.03 -16.80 3.73
CA GLY A 65 -7.35 -17.21 3.28
C GLY A 65 -7.86 -16.45 2.05
N LEU A 66 -7.13 -15.46 1.53
CA LEU A 66 -7.45 -14.84 0.24
C LEU A 66 -7.28 -15.86 -0.89
N ASP A 67 -8.35 -16.07 -1.65
CA ASP A 67 -8.31 -16.79 -2.93
C ASP A 67 -7.91 -15.83 -4.06
N LEU A 68 -6.84 -16.19 -4.77
CA LEU A 68 -6.32 -15.42 -5.91
C LEU A 68 -7.03 -15.74 -7.22
N ALA A 69 -8.10 -16.56 -7.22
CA ALA A 69 -8.92 -16.80 -8.39
C ALA A 69 -9.41 -15.48 -9.02
N GLY A 70 -9.07 -15.27 -10.30
CA GLY A 70 -9.41 -14.07 -11.06
C GLY A 70 -8.42 -12.91 -10.90
N TRP A 71 -7.46 -12.99 -9.99
CA TRP A 71 -6.37 -12.03 -9.91
C TRP A 71 -5.34 -12.27 -11.01
N SER A 72 -4.61 -11.23 -11.38
CA SER A 72 -3.56 -11.32 -12.41
C SER A 72 -2.45 -10.29 -12.21
N LEU A 73 -1.30 -10.59 -12.80
CA LEU A 73 -0.22 -9.65 -13.04
C LEU A 73 -0.18 -9.31 -14.53
N VAL A 74 -0.24 -8.02 -14.86
CA VAL A 74 -0.10 -7.55 -16.24
C VAL A 74 1.25 -6.87 -16.40
N LEU A 75 2.05 -7.37 -17.33
CA LEU A 75 3.42 -6.94 -17.57
C LEU A 75 3.44 -5.87 -18.66
N TYR A 76 4.21 -4.80 -18.44
CA TYR A 76 4.23 -3.60 -19.26
C TYR A 76 5.63 -3.22 -19.71
N ASN A 77 5.77 -2.91 -21.00
CA ASN A 77 6.97 -2.29 -21.56
C ASN A 77 6.87 -0.78 -21.36
N GLY A 78 7.82 -0.16 -20.68
CA GLY A 78 7.75 1.26 -20.33
C GLY A 78 8.22 2.22 -21.43
N THR A 79 8.88 1.74 -22.49
CA THR A 79 9.18 2.57 -23.68
C THR A 79 7.90 2.96 -24.43
N GLY A 80 6.95 2.04 -24.57
CA GLY A 80 5.66 2.27 -25.23
C GLY A 80 4.45 2.38 -24.30
N GLY A 81 4.63 2.06 -23.02
CA GLY A 81 3.55 1.90 -22.05
C GLY A 81 2.60 0.74 -22.37
N THR A 82 2.97 -0.16 -23.27
CA THR A 82 2.09 -1.25 -23.73
C THR A 82 2.32 -2.52 -22.92
N SER A 83 1.23 -3.17 -22.53
CA SER A 83 1.25 -4.51 -21.97
C SER A 83 1.78 -5.54 -22.99
N TYR A 84 2.61 -6.46 -22.52
CA TYR A 84 3.18 -7.55 -23.32
C TYR A 84 2.88 -8.95 -22.78
N GLY A 85 2.34 -9.05 -21.56
CA GLY A 85 2.03 -10.34 -20.94
C GLY A 85 0.99 -10.21 -19.84
N THR A 86 0.32 -11.32 -19.55
CA THR A 86 -0.57 -11.45 -18.39
C THR A 86 -0.34 -12.80 -17.76
N ILE A 87 -0.08 -12.81 -16.46
CA ILE A 87 0.09 -14.00 -15.63
C ILE A 87 -1.12 -14.08 -14.72
N ASN A 88 -1.95 -15.10 -14.91
CA ASN A 88 -3.09 -15.34 -14.03
C ASN A 88 -2.59 -15.93 -12.71
N LEU A 89 -3.10 -15.40 -11.60
CA LEU A 89 -2.82 -15.92 -10.27
C LEU A 89 -3.84 -17.00 -9.89
N SER A 90 -3.48 -17.82 -8.92
CA SER A 90 -4.34 -18.87 -8.41
C SER A 90 -3.87 -19.33 -7.04
N GLY A 91 -4.69 -20.12 -6.35
CA GLY A 91 -4.40 -20.62 -5.02
C GLY A 91 -4.91 -19.72 -3.91
N VAL A 92 -4.79 -20.20 -2.68
CA VAL A 92 -5.22 -19.52 -1.48
C VAL A 92 -3.99 -19.23 -0.63
N LEU A 93 -3.83 -17.98 -0.19
CA LEU A 93 -2.71 -17.58 0.67
C LEU A 93 -2.81 -18.29 2.02
N THR A 94 -1.76 -19.00 2.42
CA THR A 94 -1.67 -19.62 3.75
C THR A 94 -1.07 -18.65 4.75
N ASP A 95 -1.51 -18.68 6.01
CA ASP A 95 -0.92 -17.85 7.06
C ASP A 95 0.55 -18.27 7.31
N GLN A 96 1.48 -17.40 6.94
CA GLN A 96 2.92 -17.56 7.18
C GLN A 96 3.36 -16.77 8.40
N ALA A 97 2.83 -15.54 8.58
CA ALA A 97 3.04 -14.73 9.77
C ALA A 97 1.98 -13.63 9.88
N GLY A 98 1.48 -13.38 11.11
CA GLY A 98 0.62 -12.22 11.38
C GLY A 98 -0.72 -12.20 10.64
N GLY A 99 -1.19 -13.35 10.13
CA GLY A 99 -2.39 -13.40 9.28
C GLY A 99 -2.12 -13.00 7.83
N ILE A 100 -0.85 -12.92 7.41
CA ILE A 100 -0.41 -12.63 6.05
C ILE A 100 0.27 -13.88 5.46
N GLY A 101 0.04 -14.10 4.17
CA GLY A 101 0.70 -15.13 3.38
C GLY A 101 1.22 -14.58 2.05
N THR A 102 2.14 -15.30 1.43
CA THR A 102 2.68 -14.98 0.11
C THR A 102 2.35 -16.04 -0.93
N ALA A 103 2.37 -15.64 -2.21
CA ALA A 103 2.29 -16.52 -3.36
C ALA A 103 3.27 -16.05 -4.42
N SER A 104 4.24 -16.91 -4.75
CA SER A 104 5.19 -16.68 -5.83
C SER A 104 4.69 -17.29 -7.14
N VAL A 105 4.96 -16.60 -8.24
CA VAL A 105 4.68 -17.08 -9.58
C VAL A 105 5.90 -16.88 -10.47
N THR A 106 6.24 -17.92 -11.23
CA THR A 106 7.27 -17.83 -12.27
C THR A 106 6.84 -16.84 -13.34
N ALA A 107 7.74 -15.91 -13.68
CA ALA A 107 7.48 -14.82 -14.62
C ALA A 107 8.55 -14.80 -15.72
N VAL A 108 8.67 -15.88 -16.50
CA VAL A 108 9.71 -15.98 -17.54
C VAL A 108 9.52 -14.92 -18.62
N GLY A 109 10.62 -14.23 -18.96
CA GLY A 109 10.67 -13.22 -20.00
C GLY A 109 10.15 -11.86 -19.55
N LEU A 110 10.39 -11.50 -18.28
CA LEU A 110 10.35 -10.10 -17.88
C LEU A 110 11.34 -9.32 -18.74
N GLN A 111 10.98 -8.07 -19.01
CA GLN A 111 11.83 -7.18 -19.79
C GLN A 111 12.64 -6.30 -18.85
N ASN A 112 13.91 -6.09 -19.20
CA ASN A 112 14.90 -5.36 -18.39
C ASN A 112 15.04 -3.92 -18.91
N GLY A 113 13.93 -3.32 -19.34
CA GLY A 113 13.89 -1.95 -19.87
C GLY A 113 13.92 -0.90 -18.77
N SER A 114 14.57 0.22 -19.07
CA SER A 114 14.58 1.43 -18.23
C SER A 114 13.61 2.49 -18.80
N PRO A 115 12.34 2.53 -18.38
CA PRO A 115 11.67 1.64 -17.40
C PRO A 115 10.83 0.53 -18.06
N ASP A 116 10.49 -0.48 -17.26
CA ASP A 116 9.44 -1.49 -17.48
C ASP A 116 8.69 -1.71 -16.15
N GLY A 117 7.57 -2.44 -16.16
CA GLY A 117 6.77 -2.58 -14.94
C GLY A 117 5.68 -3.64 -14.96
N VAL A 118 5.00 -3.76 -13.82
CA VAL A 118 3.95 -4.75 -13.57
C VAL A 118 2.78 -4.11 -12.83
N ALA A 119 1.57 -4.42 -13.28
CA ALA A 119 0.33 -4.09 -12.59
C ALA A 119 -0.25 -5.32 -11.90
N LEU A 120 -0.55 -5.22 -10.61
CA LEU A 120 -1.37 -6.18 -9.87
C LEU A 120 -2.84 -5.83 -10.06
N VAL A 121 -3.62 -6.76 -10.59
CA VAL A 121 -5.03 -6.57 -10.95
C VAL A 121 -5.89 -7.56 -10.18
N ASN A 122 -6.90 -7.06 -9.48
CA ASN A 122 -7.82 -7.87 -8.68
C ASN A 122 -8.87 -8.61 -9.53
N ALA A 123 -9.62 -9.51 -8.90
CA ALA A 123 -10.66 -10.30 -9.55
C ALA A 123 -11.82 -9.48 -10.17
N ALA A 124 -11.97 -8.22 -9.77
CA ALA A 124 -12.94 -7.29 -10.36
C ALA A 124 -12.34 -6.44 -11.50
N ALA A 125 -11.15 -6.80 -11.99
CA ALA A 125 -10.38 -6.07 -13.00
C ALA A 125 -9.92 -4.66 -12.56
N GLY A 126 -9.89 -4.38 -11.26
CA GLY A 126 -9.31 -3.16 -10.68
C GLY A 126 -7.80 -3.29 -10.49
N VAL A 127 -7.06 -2.22 -10.77
CA VAL A 127 -5.60 -2.16 -10.53
C VAL A 127 -5.34 -1.81 -9.07
N GLU A 128 -4.70 -2.73 -8.34
CA GLU A 128 -4.32 -2.52 -6.93
C GLU A 128 -2.95 -1.84 -6.82
N GLN A 129 -2.01 -2.22 -7.69
CA GLN A 129 -0.71 -1.58 -7.80
C GLN A 129 -0.27 -1.52 -9.24
N PHE A 130 0.48 -0.48 -9.58
CA PHE A 130 1.23 -0.41 -10.81
C PHE A 130 2.64 0.07 -10.49
N LEU A 131 3.58 -0.87 -10.45
CA LEU A 131 4.97 -0.62 -10.10
C LEU A 131 5.83 -0.68 -11.36
N SER A 132 6.90 0.11 -11.36
CA SER A 132 7.93 0.07 -12.39
C SER A 132 9.32 0.03 -11.75
N TYR A 133 10.30 -0.42 -12.51
CA TYR A 133 11.70 -0.39 -12.13
C TYR A 133 12.49 0.45 -13.12
N GLU A 134 13.57 1.05 -12.62
CA GLU A 134 14.47 1.94 -13.38
C GLU A 134 13.78 3.17 -13.98
N GLY A 135 12.75 3.68 -13.30
CA GLY A 135 12.01 4.88 -13.69
C GLY A 135 10.50 4.68 -13.78
N GLY A 136 9.76 5.74 -14.07
CA GLY A 136 8.31 5.74 -14.18
C GLY A 136 7.81 5.95 -15.61
N PHE A 137 6.63 5.40 -15.92
CA PHE A 137 5.96 5.59 -17.19
C PHE A 137 4.43 5.56 -17.02
N THR A 138 3.68 5.87 -18.08
CA THR A 138 2.21 5.77 -18.08
C THR A 138 1.79 4.68 -19.04
N ALA A 139 0.93 3.77 -18.60
CA ALA A 139 0.42 2.71 -19.45
C ALA A 139 -0.52 3.27 -20.53
N THR A 140 -0.37 2.77 -21.75
CA THR A 140 -1.12 3.19 -22.95
C THR A 140 -2.22 2.20 -23.33
N ASN A 141 -2.24 1.01 -22.72
CA ASN A 141 -3.28 -0.01 -22.89
C ASN A 141 -3.47 -0.88 -21.63
N GLY A 142 -4.35 -1.89 -21.73
CA GLY A 142 -4.59 -2.85 -20.65
C GLY A 142 -5.28 -2.24 -19.42
N PRO A 143 -5.36 -2.99 -18.31
CA PRO A 143 -6.07 -2.55 -17.10
C PRO A 143 -5.51 -1.26 -16.48
N ALA A 144 -4.20 -1.01 -16.63
CA ALA A 144 -3.56 0.21 -16.12
C ALA A 144 -3.59 1.40 -17.09
N VAL A 145 -4.37 1.36 -18.18
CA VAL A 145 -4.40 2.43 -19.18
C VAL A 145 -4.64 3.81 -18.56
N GLY A 146 -3.76 4.76 -18.86
CA GLY A 146 -3.79 6.13 -18.34
C GLY A 146 -3.31 6.28 -16.89
N ILE A 147 -2.91 5.19 -16.22
CA ILE A 147 -2.33 5.21 -14.88
C ILE A 147 -0.80 5.35 -15.00
N ALA A 148 -0.21 6.25 -14.22
CA ALA A 148 1.23 6.36 -14.08
C ALA A 148 1.74 5.29 -13.10
N SER A 149 2.82 4.59 -13.46
CA SER A 149 3.48 3.65 -12.58
C SER A 149 4.21 4.37 -11.43
N THR A 150 4.42 3.65 -10.34
CA THR A 150 5.28 4.07 -9.24
C THR A 150 6.61 3.35 -9.36
N ASP A 151 7.70 4.10 -9.51
CA ASP A 151 9.06 3.54 -9.52
C ASP A 151 9.40 2.98 -8.13
N ILE A 152 9.90 1.75 -8.08
CA ILE A 152 10.28 1.07 -6.83
C ILE A 152 11.53 1.69 -6.19
N GLY A 153 12.35 2.41 -6.98
CA GLY A 153 13.50 3.18 -6.49
C GLY A 153 14.77 2.34 -6.18
N VAL A 154 14.70 1.03 -6.36
CA VAL A 154 15.84 0.10 -6.39
C VAL A 154 15.83 -0.67 -7.71
N MET A 155 16.95 -1.26 -8.12
CA MET A 155 17.09 -1.90 -9.43
C MET A 155 18.01 -3.12 -9.38
N GLU A 156 17.76 -4.06 -10.28
CA GLU A 156 18.69 -5.09 -10.69
C GLU A 156 19.40 -4.62 -11.97
N ASN A 157 20.73 -4.63 -11.98
CA ASN A 157 21.52 -3.99 -13.04
C ASN A 157 22.22 -4.99 -13.98
N GLY A 158 21.70 -6.22 -14.06
CA GLY A 158 22.29 -7.32 -14.84
C GLY A 158 23.62 -7.88 -14.33
N SER A 159 24.05 -7.49 -13.13
CA SER A 159 25.26 -8.04 -12.49
C SER A 159 25.01 -8.74 -11.15
N GLY A 160 23.75 -8.82 -10.73
CA GLY A 160 23.32 -9.54 -9.54
C GLY A 160 23.54 -11.05 -9.65
N PRO A 161 23.63 -11.76 -8.51
CA PRO A 161 23.73 -13.22 -8.50
C PRO A 161 22.43 -13.87 -8.97
N VAL A 162 22.54 -15.09 -9.52
CA VAL A 162 21.37 -15.97 -9.70
C VAL A 162 20.75 -16.25 -8.33
N GLY A 163 19.44 -16.02 -8.21
CA GLY A 163 18.72 -16.10 -6.94
C GLY A 163 18.78 -14.83 -6.09
N GLY A 164 19.29 -13.71 -6.63
CA GLY A 164 18.98 -12.39 -6.10
C GLY A 164 17.55 -11.96 -6.42
N SER A 165 17.08 -10.91 -5.76
CA SER A 165 15.80 -10.25 -6.05
C SER A 165 15.74 -8.87 -5.42
N LEU A 166 14.67 -8.14 -5.73
CA LEU A 166 14.22 -6.97 -5.00
C LEU A 166 13.02 -7.38 -4.15
N GLY A 167 13.04 -7.09 -2.86
CA GLY A 167 11.97 -7.47 -1.93
C GLY A 167 11.64 -6.35 -0.95
N LEU A 168 10.41 -6.37 -0.45
CA LEU A 168 9.97 -5.49 0.63
C LEU A 168 10.56 -5.95 1.97
N ILE A 169 11.11 -5.00 2.73
CA ILE A 169 11.63 -5.17 4.08
C ILE A 169 10.99 -4.14 5.03
N GLY A 170 11.01 -4.42 6.33
CA GLY A 170 10.40 -3.58 7.36
C GLY A 170 9.36 -4.32 8.19
N ASP A 171 8.62 -3.58 9.02
CA ASP A 171 7.57 -4.12 9.88
C ASP A 171 6.26 -3.38 9.60
N GLY A 172 5.20 -4.15 9.34
CA GLY A 172 3.90 -3.59 8.98
C GLY A 172 2.97 -4.67 8.45
N VAL A 173 1.79 -4.27 7.99
CA VAL A 173 0.84 -5.15 7.30
C VAL A 173 0.32 -4.54 6.00
N ARG A 174 0.82 -3.35 5.64
CA ARG A 174 0.46 -2.62 4.43
C ARG A 174 1.69 -2.27 3.61
N TYR A 175 1.51 -2.21 2.30
CA TYR A 175 2.56 -1.85 1.35
C TYR A 175 3.34 -0.58 1.73
N ASP A 176 2.63 0.47 2.19
CA ASP A 176 3.21 1.78 2.51
C ASP A 176 4.05 1.81 3.80
N GLU A 177 4.13 0.69 4.52
CA GLU A 177 4.92 0.52 5.75
C GLU A 177 6.27 -0.17 5.47
N PHE A 178 6.48 -0.67 4.25
CA PHE A 178 7.70 -1.36 3.84
C PHE A 178 8.54 -0.52 2.87
N ALA A 179 9.80 -0.92 2.72
CA ALA A 179 10.70 -0.35 1.73
C ALA A 179 11.30 -1.45 0.86
N TRP A 180 11.49 -1.16 -0.43
CA TRP A 180 12.18 -2.06 -1.34
C TRP A 180 13.69 -2.11 -1.06
N ALA A 181 14.27 -3.30 -1.09
CA ALA A 181 15.70 -3.53 -0.96
C ALA A 181 16.16 -4.70 -1.84
N ALA A 182 17.43 -4.68 -2.25
CA ALA A 182 18.05 -5.84 -2.89
C ALA A 182 18.38 -6.90 -1.84
N MET A 183 18.07 -8.16 -2.13
CA MET A 183 18.24 -9.29 -1.21
C MET A 183 18.47 -10.60 -1.97
N MET A 184 18.75 -11.67 -1.22
CA MET A 184 18.61 -13.03 -1.76
C MET A 184 17.14 -13.39 -1.78
N ALA A 185 16.71 -14.04 -2.86
CA ALA A 185 15.32 -14.33 -3.09
C ALA A 185 14.72 -15.27 -2.03
N SER A 186 13.48 -14.99 -1.66
CA SER A 186 12.70 -15.71 -0.65
C SER A 186 11.34 -16.19 -1.16
N PHE A 187 11.14 -16.19 -2.48
CA PHE A 187 9.92 -16.61 -3.15
C PHE A 187 9.24 -17.85 -2.52
N GLY A 188 7.98 -17.67 -2.13
CA GLY A 188 7.13 -18.64 -1.46
C GLY A 188 7.14 -18.56 0.07
N GLU A 189 7.95 -17.67 0.66
CA GLU A 189 8.09 -17.46 2.10
C GLU A 189 8.07 -15.95 2.41
N VAL A 190 8.08 -15.57 3.69
CA VAL A 190 8.22 -14.16 4.10
C VAL A 190 9.63 -13.66 3.78
N ASN A 191 9.74 -12.44 3.26
CA ASN A 191 11.02 -11.84 2.92
C ASN A 191 11.98 -11.76 4.10
N THR A 192 13.27 -11.96 3.82
CA THR A 192 14.32 -11.75 4.83
C THR A 192 14.35 -10.27 5.24
N GLY A 193 14.08 -10.00 6.53
CA GLY A 193 14.02 -8.63 7.06
C GLY A 193 12.63 -7.99 6.95
N GLN A 194 11.61 -8.76 6.58
CA GLN A 194 10.21 -8.38 6.64
C GLN A 194 9.52 -9.05 7.83
N THR A 195 8.67 -8.32 8.53
CA THR A 195 7.79 -8.85 9.58
C THR A 195 6.38 -8.31 9.45
N PHE A 196 5.41 -9.18 9.78
CA PHE A 196 3.97 -8.85 9.74
C PHE A 196 3.38 -8.68 11.14
N ASN A 197 4.12 -8.01 12.03
CA ASN A 197 3.66 -7.78 13.40
C ASN A 197 2.99 -6.41 13.44
N GLY A 198 1.73 -6.31 13.00
CA GLY A 198 0.98 -5.06 12.97
C GLY A 198 0.71 -4.44 14.35
N GLU A 199 1.74 -3.98 15.05
CA GLU A 199 1.67 -3.20 16.29
C GLU A 199 2.29 -1.82 16.13
N GLY A 200 1.76 -1.05 15.17
CA GLY A 200 1.78 0.41 15.26
C GLY A 200 0.81 0.92 16.34
N GLY A 201 1.10 0.65 17.62
CA GLY A 201 0.49 1.30 18.78
C GLY A 201 -1.04 1.40 18.81
N SER A 202 -1.73 0.32 19.17
CA SER A 202 -2.99 0.49 19.89
C SER A 202 -2.65 0.63 21.38
N PRO A 203 -2.91 1.76 22.07
CA PRO A 203 -2.94 1.69 23.52
C PRO A 203 -4.06 0.71 23.84
N ASP A 204 -3.69 -0.45 24.38
CA ASP A 204 -4.65 -1.36 24.99
C ASP A 204 -5.61 -0.51 25.86
N PRO A 205 -6.92 -0.45 25.53
CA PRO A 205 -7.87 0.29 26.35
C PRO A 205 -7.94 -0.26 27.79
N LEU A 206 -7.29 -1.40 28.06
CA LEU A 206 -7.20 -2.04 29.37
C LEU A 206 -5.92 -1.70 30.15
N ASN A 207 -4.97 -0.92 29.60
CA ASN A 207 -3.74 -0.53 30.32
C ASN A 207 -3.70 0.95 30.76
N CYS A 208 -4.83 1.65 30.77
CA CYS A 208 -4.90 2.93 31.47
C CYS A 208 -4.92 2.65 32.99
N PRO A 209 -4.00 3.22 33.79
CA PRO A 209 -4.11 3.13 35.24
C PRO A 209 -5.47 3.70 35.65
N ALA A 210 -6.26 2.93 36.41
CA ALA A 210 -7.54 3.41 36.92
C ALA A 210 -7.34 4.77 37.62
N PRO A 211 -8.19 5.77 37.36
CA PRO A 211 -8.08 7.05 38.03
C PRO A 211 -8.15 6.83 39.56
N PRO A 212 -7.35 7.55 40.35
CA PRO A 212 -7.34 7.38 41.79
C PRO A 212 -8.77 7.56 42.32
N ALA A 213 -9.22 6.62 43.14
CA ALA A 213 -10.52 6.68 43.79
C ALA A 213 -10.65 8.03 44.50
N VAL A 214 -11.66 8.81 44.12
CA VAL A 214 -12.01 10.04 44.84
C VAL A 214 -12.55 9.59 46.20
N VAL A 215 -11.80 9.88 47.26
CA VAL A 215 -12.23 9.75 48.65
C VAL A 215 -12.88 11.06 49.08
#